data_AF-K2DHY4-F1
#
_entry.id   AF-K2DHY4-F1
#
_cell.length_a   1.000
_cell.length_b   1.000
_cell.length_c   1.000
_cell.angle_alpha   90.00
_cell.angle_beta   90.00
_cell.angle_gamma   90.00
#
_symmetry.space_group_name_H-M   'P 1'
#
loop_
_entity.id
_entity.type
_entity.pdbx_description
1 polymer ?
#
loop_
_entity_poly.entity_id
_entity_poly.type
_entity_poly.pdbx_seq_one_letter_code
_entity_poly.pdbx_strand_id
1 'polypeptide(L)'
;MILSKSDYMLFLRHPAWLWLKKFEKHRLTPIDENTQTVFDTGHEFEKYAEKLFPDGVRLGFSNYDEYNALTRKTKEALDSGAKTIFQGRFEAEGLTCIVDVLDRVADGVF
;
A
#
# COMPACT_ATOMS: atom_id res chain seq x y z
N MET A 1 -1.25 -18.86 -0.79
CA MET A 1 -2.30 -17.84 -1.08
C MET A 1 -2.02 -16.63 -0.21
N ILE A 2 -1.86 -15.45 -0.80
CA ILE A 2 -1.62 -14.22 -0.04
C ILE A 2 -2.96 -13.61 0.37
N LEU A 3 -3.07 -13.17 1.62
CA LEU A 3 -4.22 -12.47 2.17
C LEU A 3 -3.85 -11.02 2.41
N SER A 4 -4.66 -10.12 1.87
CA SER A 4 -4.56 -8.68 2.08
C SER A 4 -5.48 -8.23 3.23
N LYS A 5 -5.31 -6.99 3.70
CA LYS A 5 -6.26 -6.34 4.64
C LYS A 5 -7.70 -6.42 4.12
N SER A 6 -7.93 -6.12 2.85
CA SER A 6 -9.26 -6.19 2.23
C SER A 6 -9.82 -7.63 2.21
N ASP A 7 -8.96 -8.64 2.09
CA ASP A 7 -9.38 -10.04 2.20
C ASP A 7 -9.85 -10.38 3.62
N TYR A 8 -9.12 -9.91 4.64
CA TYR A 8 -9.51 -10.09 6.03
C TYR A 8 -10.83 -9.38 6.33
N MET A 9 -11.00 -8.14 5.85
CA MET A 9 -12.26 -7.40 5.99
C MET A 9 -13.43 -8.13 5.32
N LEU A 10 -13.22 -8.76 4.16
CA LEU A 10 -14.25 -9.56 3.50
C LEU A 10 -14.57 -10.84 4.27
N PHE A 11 -13.56 -11.50 4.85
CA PHE A 11 -13.77 -12.67 5.70
C PHE A 11 -14.62 -12.34 6.93
N LEU A 12 -14.33 -11.21 7.59
CA LEU A 12 -15.12 -10.73 8.74
C LEU A 12 -16.57 -10.42 8.36
N ARG A 13 -16.82 -9.95 7.13
CA ARG A 13 -18.18 -9.80 6.61
C ARG A 13 -18.85 -11.16 6.40
N HIS A 14 -18.18 -12.07 5.69
CA HIS A 14 -18.63 -13.46 5.51
C HIS A 14 -17.51 -14.36 4.95
N PRO A 15 -17.17 -15.51 5.57
CA PRO A 15 -16.11 -16.40 5.09
C PRO A 15 -16.28 -16.89 3.64
N ALA A 16 -17.52 -17.23 3.24
CA ALA A 16 -17.82 -17.65 1.87
C ALA A 16 -17.55 -16.54 0.83
N TRP A 17 -17.62 -15.27 1.22
CA TRP A 17 -17.32 -14.15 0.32
C TRP A 17 -15.82 -14.07 0.02
N LEU A 18 -14.96 -14.24 1.04
CA LEU A 18 -13.52 -14.36 0.81
C LEU A 18 -13.22 -15.56 -0.09
N TRP A 19 -13.85 -16.72 0.17
CA TRP A 19 -13.65 -17.91 -0.63
C TRP A 19 -14.02 -17.68 -2.10
N LEU A 20 -15.20 -17.12 -2.37
CA LEU A 20 -15.61 -16.76 -3.74
C LEU A 20 -14.63 -15.81 -4.41
N LYS A 21 -14.16 -14.76 -3.71
CA LYS A 21 -13.16 -13.83 -4.27
C LYS A 21 -11.86 -14.52 -4.68
N LYS A 22 -11.41 -15.52 -3.91
CA LYS A 22 -10.12 -16.18 -4.11
C LYS A 22 -10.15 -17.32 -5.12
N PHE A 23 -11.25 -18.05 -5.20
CA PHE A 23 -11.34 -19.27 -6.00
C PHE A 23 -12.34 -19.18 -7.16
N GLU A 24 -13.36 -18.33 -7.02
CA GLU A 24 -14.53 -18.29 -7.91
C GLU A 24 -14.92 -16.84 -8.24
N LYS A 25 -13.92 -15.99 -8.52
CA LYS A 25 -14.11 -14.52 -8.64
C LYS A 25 -15.16 -14.15 -9.70
N HIS A 26 -15.30 -14.96 -10.75
CA HIS A 26 -16.29 -14.76 -11.82
C HIS A 26 -17.74 -14.87 -11.35
N ARG A 27 -18.00 -15.48 -10.17
CA ARG A 27 -19.34 -15.56 -9.56
C ARG A 27 -19.71 -14.32 -8.77
N LEU A 28 -18.75 -13.44 -8.48
CA LEU A 28 -19.01 -12.16 -7.84
C LEU A 28 -19.46 -11.16 -8.89
N THR A 29 -20.44 -10.32 -8.52
CA THR A 29 -20.82 -9.18 -9.34
C THR A 29 -19.60 -8.28 -9.55
N PRO A 30 -19.36 -7.80 -10.78
CA PRO A 30 -18.33 -6.80 -11.01
C PRO A 30 -18.58 -5.56 -10.15
N ILE A 31 -17.51 -4.84 -9.84
CA ILE A 31 -17.61 -3.54 -9.19
C ILE A 31 -18.39 -2.62 -10.14
N ASP A 32 -19.42 -1.95 -9.64
CA ASP A 32 -20.18 -1.01 -10.46
C ASP A 32 -19.32 0.20 -10.83
N GLU A 33 -19.63 0.83 -11.97
CA GLU A 33 -18.84 1.93 -12.53
C GLU A 33 -18.70 3.12 -11.57
N ASN A 34 -19.72 3.40 -10.76
CA ASN A 34 -19.68 4.50 -9.81
C ASN A 34 -18.69 4.20 -8.68
N THR A 35 -18.74 2.99 -8.11
CA THR A 35 -17.76 2.55 -7.11
C THR A 35 -16.33 2.52 -7.68
N GLN A 36 -16.16 2.05 -8.92
CA GLN A 36 -14.85 2.04 -9.59
C GLN A 36 -14.31 3.47 -9.77
N THR A 37 -15.17 4.40 -10.19
CA THR A 37 -14.81 5.83 -10.37
C THR A 37 -14.32 6.45 -9.06
N VAL A 38 -14.95 6.11 -7.93
CA VAL A 38 -14.50 6.59 -6.61
C VAL A 38 -13.10 6.07 -6.28
N PHE A 39 -12.81 4.80 -6.56
CA PHE A 39 -11.47 4.24 -6.35
C PHE A 39 -10.42 4.90 -7.25
N ASP A 40 -10.73 5.05 -8.53
CA ASP A 40 -9.82 5.67 -9.50
C ASP A 40 -9.53 7.13 -9.11
N THR A 41 -10.55 7.86 -8.67
CA THR A 41 -10.40 9.23 -8.16
C THR A 41 -9.50 9.27 -6.92
N GLY A 42 -9.65 8.30 -6.02
CA GLY A 42 -8.78 8.16 -4.85
C GLY A 42 -7.31 7.92 -5.24
N HIS A 43 -7.06 7.06 -6.22
CA HIS A 43 -5.71 6.81 -6.73
C HIS A 43 -5.11 8.01 -7.44
N GLU A 44 -5.90 8.76 -8.19
CA GLU A 44 -5.44 10.01 -8.79
C GLU A 44 -5.13 11.06 -7.72
N PHE A 45 -5.89 11.11 -6.63
CA PHE A 45 -5.65 12.04 -5.52
C PHE A 45 -4.28 11.85 -4.87
N GLU A 46 -3.80 10.61 -4.71
CA GLU A 46 -2.46 10.33 -4.17
C GLU A 46 -1.36 11.10 -4.92
N LYS A 47 -1.44 11.15 -6.26
CA LYS A 47 -0.47 11.87 -7.10
C LYS A 47 -0.44 13.37 -6.83
N TYR A 48 -1.56 13.95 -6.39
CA TYR A 48 -1.60 15.37 -6.02
C TYR A 48 -1.00 15.60 -4.63
N ALA A 49 -1.25 14.69 -3.67
CA ALA A 49 -0.63 14.76 -2.36
C ALA A 49 0.90 14.64 -2.44
N GLU A 50 1.40 13.77 -3.32
CA GLU A 50 2.84 13.60 -3.56
C GLU A 50 3.53 14.86 -4.07
N LYS A 51 2.83 15.72 -4.82
CA LYS A 51 3.38 17.01 -5.29
C LYS A 51 3.74 17.97 -4.15
N LEU A 52 3.23 17.75 -2.93
CA LEU A 52 3.63 18.52 -1.75
C LEU A 52 5.08 18.21 -1.32
N PHE A 53 5.66 17.10 -1.78
CA PHE A 53 7.03 16.69 -1.51
C PHE A 53 7.76 16.43 -2.83
N PRO A 54 8.25 17.49 -3.50
CA PRO A 54 8.73 17.42 -4.88
C PRO A 54 9.95 16.49 -5.08
N ASP A 55 10.73 16.26 -4.02
CA ASP A 55 11.91 15.39 -4.02
C ASP A 55 11.63 14.01 -3.42
N GLY A 56 10.35 13.66 -3.24
CA GLY A 56 9.95 12.39 -2.62
C GLY A 56 10.22 11.18 -3.51
N VAL A 57 10.78 10.14 -2.91
CA VAL A 57 11.03 8.86 -3.59
C VAL A 57 9.81 7.97 -3.44
N ARG A 58 9.08 7.73 -4.54
CA ARG A 58 7.98 6.77 -4.55
C ARG A 58 8.51 5.35 -4.53
N LEU A 59 8.28 4.66 -3.42
CA LEU A 59 8.39 3.22 -3.33
C LEU A 59 6.99 2.62 -3.54
N GLY A 60 6.88 1.30 -3.60
CA GLY A 60 5.61 0.64 -3.87
C GLY A 60 5.82 -0.75 -4.45
N PHE A 61 4.72 -1.45 -4.64
CA PHE A 61 4.72 -2.81 -5.16
C PHE A 61 3.46 -3.07 -5.98
N SER A 62 3.63 -3.79 -7.08
CA SER A 62 2.54 -4.28 -7.94
C SER A 62 2.39 -5.80 -7.85
N ASN A 63 3.35 -6.49 -7.25
CA ASN A 63 3.36 -7.94 -7.09
C ASN A 63 4.03 -8.36 -5.76
N TYR A 64 4.02 -9.66 -5.47
CA TYR A 64 4.52 -10.20 -4.22
C TYR A 64 6.05 -10.12 -4.07
N ASP A 65 6.79 -10.27 -5.17
CA ASP A 65 8.25 -10.18 -5.12
C ASP A 65 8.70 -8.75 -4.82
N GLU A 66 8.03 -7.76 -5.41
CA GLU A 66 8.21 -6.35 -5.09
C GLU A 66 7.80 -6.04 -3.64
N TYR A 67 6.70 -6.62 -3.16
CA TYR A 67 6.26 -6.48 -1.77
C TYR A 67 7.35 -6.96 -0.79
N ASN A 68 7.94 -8.13 -1.05
CA ASN A 68 9.02 -8.69 -0.22
C ASN A 68 10.30 -7.86 -0.30
N ALA A 69 10.60 -7.29 -1.48
CA ALA A 69 11.76 -6.42 -1.65
C ALA A 69 11.57 -5.03 -1.01
N LEU A 70 10.34 -4.64 -0.66
CA LEU A 70 10.01 -3.26 -0.28
C LEU A 70 10.71 -2.80 1.01
N THR A 71 10.87 -3.68 2.00
CA THR A 71 11.61 -3.36 3.23
C THR A 71 13.07 -3.00 2.92
N ARG A 72 13.72 -3.80 2.06
CA ARG A 72 15.09 -3.54 1.61
C ARG A 72 15.17 -2.23 0.80
N LYS A 73 14.27 -2.02 -0.16
CA LYS A 73 14.23 -0.78 -0.97
C LYS A 73 14.00 0.47 -0.11
N THR A 74 13.17 0.36 0.92
CA THR A 74 12.92 1.45 1.86
C THR A 74 14.18 1.82 2.61
N LYS A 75 14.91 0.82 3.12
CA LYS A 75 16.21 1.04 3.75
C LYS A 75 17.23 1.66 2.80
N GLU A 76 17.35 1.14 1.57
CA GLU A 76 18.28 1.67 0.57
C GLU A 76 17.99 3.13 0.22
N ALA A 77 16.72 3.51 0.09
CA ALA A 77 16.32 4.90 -0.14
C ALA A 77 16.71 5.81 1.03
N LEU A 78 16.47 5.36 2.27
CA LEU A 78 16.86 6.10 3.48
C LEU A 78 18.38 6.25 3.60
N ASP A 79 19.13 5.17 3.36
CA ASP A 79 20.60 5.15 3.41
C ASP A 79 21.21 6.02 2.31
N SER A 80 20.53 6.16 1.17
CA SER A 80 20.91 7.06 0.06
C SER A 80 20.55 8.53 0.32
N GLY A 81 19.99 8.85 1.49
CA GLY A 81 19.68 10.21 1.90
C GLY A 81 18.32 10.73 1.44
N ALA A 82 17.38 9.87 1.05
CA ALA A 82 16.02 10.31 0.74
C ALA A 82 15.40 11.01 1.95
N LYS A 83 14.96 12.26 1.75
CA LYS A 83 14.24 13.02 2.77
C LYS A 83 12.81 12.51 2.91
N THR A 84 12.10 12.39 1.79
CA THR A 84 10.72 11.92 1.76
C THR A 84 10.62 10.59 1.01
N ILE A 85 9.86 9.65 1.54
CA ILE A 85 9.56 8.35 0.92
C ILE A 85 8.05 8.14 0.91
N PHE A 86 7.50 7.76 -0.24
CA PHE A 86 6.10 7.33 -0.35
C PHE A 86 6.01 5.81 -0.36
N GLN A 87 4.97 5.24 0.28
CA GLN A 87 4.68 3.80 0.28
C GLN A 87 5.88 2.94 0.76
N GLY A 88 6.64 3.45 1.74
CA GLY A 88 7.77 2.74 2.34
C GLY A 88 7.31 1.63 3.30
N ARG A 89 8.05 0.52 3.37
CA ARG A 89 7.77 -0.61 4.26
C ARG A 89 8.83 -0.75 5.36
N PHE A 90 8.35 -0.95 6.57
CA PHE A 90 9.14 -1.21 7.77
C PHE A 90 8.72 -2.53 8.40
N GLU A 91 9.68 -3.20 9.03
CA GLU A 91 9.45 -4.41 9.80
C GLU A 91 10.13 -4.30 11.15
N ALA A 92 9.40 -4.65 12.20
CA ALA A 92 9.92 -4.70 13.56
C ALA A 92 9.15 -5.78 14.33
N GLU A 93 9.85 -6.68 15.03
CA GLU A 93 9.25 -7.69 15.92
C GLU A 93 8.14 -8.54 15.26
N GLY A 94 8.30 -8.85 13.96
CA GLY A 94 7.30 -9.60 13.19
C GLY A 94 6.07 -8.79 12.77
N LEU A 95 6.03 -7.49 13.07
CA LEU A 95 5.05 -6.53 12.56
C LEU A 95 5.56 -5.92 11.26
N THR A 96 4.64 -5.66 10.34
CA THR A 96 4.91 -4.90 9.11
C THR A 96 4.08 -3.63 9.12
N CYS A 97 4.71 -2.52 8.72
CA CYS A 97 4.06 -1.24 8.51
C CYS A 97 4.39 -0.75 7.09
N ILE A 98 3.39 -0.34 6.34
CA ILE A 98 3.57 0.39 5.09
C ILE A 98 2.95 1.76 5.30
N VAL A 99 3.74 2.80 5.10
CA VAL A 99 3.34 4.19 5.33
C VAL A 99 3.02 4.85 4.00
N ASP A 100 2.00 5.72 3.96
CA ASP A 100 1.67 6.44 2.73
C ASP A 100 2.76 7.47 2.38
N VAL A 101 3.17 8.25 3.38
CA VAL A 101 4.23 9.25 3.29
C VAL A 101 5.07 9.20 4.56
N LEU A 102 6.39 9.17 4.41
CA LEU A 102 7.38 9.41 5.45
C LEU A 102 8.19 10.63 5.04
N ASP A 103 8.18 11.69 5.85
CA ASP A 103 9.08 12.84 5.67
C ASP A 103 10.04 12.92 6.85
N ARG A 104 11.35 12.77 6.58
CA ARG A 104 12.37 12.82 7.63
C ARG A 104 12.53 14.24 8.14
N VAL A 105 12.37 14.38 9.45
CA VAL A 105 12.70 15.59 10.19
C VAL A 105 14.11 15.49 10.78
N ALA A 106 14.62 16.60 11.31
CA ALA A 106 15.90 16.63 12.00
C ALA A 106 15.85 15.80 13.30
N ASP A 107 17.02 15.32 13.75
CA ASP A 107 17.12 14.57 14.99
C ASP A 107 16.59 15.39 16.17
N GLY A 108 15.74 14.76 16.99
CA GLY A 108 15.10 15.41 18.14
C GLY A 108 13.87 16.27 17.81
N VAL A 109 13.40 16.26 16.56
CA VAL A 109 12.13 16.88 16.15
C VAL A 109 11.06 15.78 16.05
N PHE A 110 9.87 16.04 16.62
CA PHE A 110 8.72 15.12 16.65
C PHE A 110 7.49 15.78 16.03
#